data_AF-A0A383DE10-F1
#
_entry.id   AF-A0A383DE10-F1
#
_cell.length_a   1.000
_cell.length_b   1.000
_cell.length_c   1.000
_cell.angle_alpha   90.00
_cell.angle_beta   90.00
_cell.angle_gamma   90.00
#
_symmetry.space_group_name_H-M   'P 1'
#
loop_
_entity.id
_entity.type
_entity.pdbx_description
1 polymer ?
#
loop_
_entity_poly.entity_id
_entity_poly.type
_entity_poly.pdbx_seq_one_letter_code
_entity_poly.pdbx_strand_id
1 'polypeptide(L)'
;MARDAFSKVVAQHNPINHLAGLAKAKVPICIVHGDSDRVVPLKENSAIVAERYLKLGGEAKVEVVPGKGHQVDDGFFKSTELIEFMINRSTP
;
A
#
# COMPACT_ATOMS: atom_id res chain seq x y z
N MET A 1 -27.20 -3.19 1.01
CA MET A 1 -26.79 -2.97 -0.39
C MET A 1 -26.71 -4.32 -1.09
N ALA A 2 -27.29 -4.48 -2.28
CA ALA A 2 -27.20 -5.74 -3.02
C ALA A 2 -25.77 -5.94 -3.55
N ARG A 3 -25.20 -7.13 -3.34
CA ARG A 3 -23.83 -7.48 -3.79
C ARG A 3 -23.59 -7.13 -5.27
N ASP A 4 -24.61 -7.28 -6.11
CA ASP A 4 -24.55 -7.02 -7.55
C ASP A 4 -24.25 -5.57 -7.93
N ALA A 5 -24.67 -4.60 -7.10
CA ALA A 5 -24.39 -3.19 -7.35
C ALA A 5 -22.91 -2.87 -7.08
N PHE A 6 -22.32 -3.50 -6.06
CA PHE A 6 -20.92 -3.27 -5.69
C PHE A 6 -19.96 -3.81 -6.76
N SER A 7 -20.15 -5.06 -7.20
CA SER A 7 -19.27 -5.70 -8.20
C SER A 7 -19.16 -4.91 -9.50
N LYS A 8 -20.21 -4.18 -9.90
CA LYS A 8 -20.22 -3.36 -11.12
C LYS A 8 -19.29 -2.15 -11.07
N VAL A 9 -18.95 -1.67 -9.87
CA VAL A 9 -18.16 -0.45 -9.67
C VAL A 9 -16.81 -0.69 -9.00
N VAL A 10 -16.49 -1.94 -8.62
CA VAL A 10 -15.19 -2.29 -8.00
C VAL A 10 -14.02 -1.79 -8.84
N ALA A 11 -14.03 -2.03 -10.15
CA ALA A 11 -12.93 -1.61 -11.01
C ALA A 11 -12.75 -0.07 -11.03
N GLN A 12 -13.85 0.67 -10.96
CA GLN A 12 -13.85 2.13 -10.95
C GLN A 12 -13.34 2.69 -9.62
N HIS A 13 -13.55 1.99 -8.50
CA HIS A 13 -13.19 2.50 -7.16
C HIS A 13 -11.99 1.78 -6.52
N ASN A 14 -11.39 0.79 -7.19
CA ASN A 14 -10.21 0.12 -6.68
C ASN A 14 -8.98 1.07 -6.77
N PRO A 15 -8.35 1.44 -5.64
CA PRO A 15 -7.22 2.39 -5.63
C PRO A 15 -6.03 1.95 -6.49
N ILE A 16 -5.82 0.64 -6.66
CA ILE A 16 -4.73 0.07 -7.47
C ILE A 16 -4.85 0.51 -8.94
N ASN A 17 -6.06 0.85 -9.41
CA ASN A 17 -6.30 1.32 -10.78
C ASN A 17 -6.05 2.83 -10.97
N HIS A 18 -5.83 3.59 -9.89
CA HIS A 18 -5.73 5.06 -9.91
C HIS A 18 -4.33 5.59 -9.56
N LEU A 19 -3.31 4.74 -9.65
CA LEU A 19 -1.94 5.04 -9.27
C LEU A 19 -1.24 6.07 -10.19
N ALA A 20 -1.65 6.19 -11.45
CA ALA A 20 -0.98 7.04 -12.44
C ALA A 20 -0.98 8.53 -12.07
N GLY A 21 -2.07 9.02 -11.45
CA GLY A 21 -2.15 10.42 -11.00
C GLY A 21 -1.12 10.74 -9.92
N LEU A 22 -0.97 9.83 -8.94
CA LEU A 22 0.01 9.95 -7.86
C LEU A 22 1.45 9.89 -8.41
N ALA A 23 1.72 8.96 -9.32
CA ALA A 23 3.04 8.82 -9.94
C ALA A 23 3.42 10.09 -10.72
N LYS A 24 2.49 10.65 -11.51
CA LYS A 24 2.70 11.91 -12.23
C LYS A 24 2.99 13.08 -11.28
N ALA A 25 2.32 13.11 -10.13
CA ALA A 25 2.54 14.09 -9.07
C ALA A 25 3.78 13.79 -8.20
N LYS A 26 4.51 12.71 -8.49
CA LYS A 26 5.72 12.28 -7.76
C LYS A 26 5.47 12.06 -6.27
N VAL A 27 4.29 11.57 -5.90
CA VAL A 27 3.98 11.23 -4.51
C VAL A 27 4.77 9.98 -4.11
N PRO A 28 5.66 9.99 -3.12
CA PRO A 28 6.35 8.79 -2.70
C PRO A 28 5.40 7.92 -1.84
N ILE A 29 5.51 6.59 -1.95
CA ILE A 29 4.69 5.63 -1.21
C ILE A 29 5.57 4.75 -0.31
N CYS A 30 5.22 4.63 0.97
CA CYS A 30 5.80 3.66 1.90
C CYS A 30 4.66 2.88 2.56
N ILE A 31 4.75 1.54 2.56
CA ILE A 31 3.73 0.66 3.14
C ILE A 31 4.42 -0.37 4.04
N VAL A 32 3.90 -0.60 5.24
CA VAL A 32 4.32 -1.71 6.11
C VAL A 32 3.23 -2.78 6.09
N HIS A 33 3.59 -4.04 5.83
CA HIS A 33 2.62 -5.14 5.65
C HIS A 33 3.21 -6.49 6.10
N GLY A 34 2.47 -7.26 6.89
CA GLY A 34 2.85 -8.63 7.25
C GLY A 34 2.68 -9.66 6.11
N ASP A 35 3.62 -10.58 5.95
CA ASP A 35 3.56 -11.60 4.88
C ASP A 35 2.52 -12.70 5.10
N SER A 36 1.94 -12.78 6.31
CA SER A 36 1.03 -13.83 6.74
C SER A 36 -0.41 -13.31 6.90
N ASP A 37 -0.71 -12.12 6.40
CA ASP A 37 -2.06 -11.55 6.41
C ASP A 37 -2.97 -12.34 5.43
N ARG A 38 -4.00 -12.98 5.99
CA ARG A 38 -5.01 -13.73 5.23
C ARG A 38 -6.27 -12.92 4.96
N VAL A 39 -6.46 -11.79 5.64
CA VAL A 39 -7.60 -10.88 5.45
C VAL A 39 -7.31 -9.93 4.30
N VAL A 40 -6.07 -9.43 4.24
CA VAL A 40 -5.59 -8.53 3.19
C VAL A 40 -4.30 -9.11 2.60
N PRO A 41 -4.36 -10.11 1.70
CA PRO A 41 -3.15 -10.78 1.23
C PRO A 41 -2.13 -9.82 0.60
N LEU A 42 -0.87 -9.89 1.03
CA LEU A 42 0.22 -9.02 0.58
C LEU A 42 0.33 -8.92 -0.95
N LYS A 43 0.28 -10.07 -1.63
CA LYS A 43 0.43 -10.17 -3.09
C LYS A 43 -0.67 -9.40 -3.84
N GLU A 44 -1.90 -9.49 -3.37
CA GLU A 44 -3.09 -8.90 -4.01
C GLU A 44 -3.26 -7.41 -3.68
N ASN A 45 -2.50 -6.90 -2.71
CA ASN A 45 -2.62 -5.54 -2.17
C ASN A 45 -1.30 -4.77 -2.27
N SER A 46 -0.52 -4.67 -1.19
CA SER A 46 0.65 -3.77 -1.17
C SER A 46 1.72 -4.13 -2.19
N ALA A 47 1.93 -5.43 -2.49
CA ALA A 47 2.92 -5.83 -3.48
C ALA A 47 2.53 -5.39 -4.90
N ILE A 48 1.27 -5.60 -5.32
CA ILE A 48 0.80 -5.18 -6.65
C ILE A 48 0.74 -3.65 -6.77
N VAL A 49 0.47 -2.93 -5.68
CA VAL A 49 0.59 -1.46 -5.64
C VAL A 49 2.02 -1.05 -5.96
N ALA A 50 3.01 -1.56 -5.22
CA ALA A 50 4.41 -1.18 -5.43
C ALA A 50 4.91 -1.56 -6.82
N GLU A 51 4.60 -2.77 -7.31
CA GLU A 51 4.98 -3.21 -8.65
C GLU A 51 4.45 -2.28 -9.74
N ARG A 52 3.15 -1.95 -9.70
CA ARG A 52 2.53 -1.05 -10.68
C ARG A 52 3.04 0.38 -10.53
N TYR A 53 3.27 0.84 -9.30
CA TYR A 53 3.75 2.19 -9.06
C TYR A 53 5.16 2.41 -9.61
N LEU A 54 6.07 1.45 -9.40
CA LEU A 54 7.42 1.47 -9.96
C LEU A 54 7.39 1.47 -11.49
N LYS A 55 6.52 0.67 -12.11
CA LYS A 55 6.32 0.66 -13.58
C LYS A 55 5.83 2.00 -14.14
N LEU A 56 5.11 2.77 -13.33
CA LEU A 56 4.65 4.12 -13.67
C LEU A 56 5.71 5.20 -13.40
N GLY A 57 6.90 4.82 -12.94
CA GLY A 57 7.99 5.73 -12.57
C GLY A 57 7.82 6.39 -11.20
N GLY A 58 6.87 5.93 -10.39
CA GLY A 58 6.69 6.38 -9.01
C GLY A 58 7.67 5.69 -8.05
N GLU A 59 7.95 6.34 -6.92
CA GLU A 59 8.77 5.78 -5.85
C GLU A 59 7.88 5.04 -4.84
N ALA A 60 8.05 3.72 -4.70
CA ALA A 60 7.32 2.93 -3.71
C ALA A 60 8.26 1.98 -2.95
N LYS A 61 8.03 1.83 -1.64
CA LYS A 61 8.66 0.84 -0.77
C LYS A 61 7.59 0.07 0.01
N VAL A 62 7.79 -1.25 0.14
CA VAL A 62 6.99 -2.12 1.02
C VAL A 62 7.93 -2.76 2.03
N GLU A 63 7.80 -2.40 3.30
CA GLU A 63 8.44 -3.11 4.41
C GLU A 63 7.57 -4.32 4.77
N VAL A 64 8.16 -5.51 4.64
CA VAL A 64 7.46 -6.76 4.95
C VAL A 64 7.80 -7.18 6.37
N VAL A 65 6.79 -7.38 7.22
CA VAL A 65 6.97 -7.83 8.61
C VAL A 65 6.77 -9.36 8.67
N PRO A 66 7.83 -10.16 8.86
CA PRO A 66 7.75 -11.61 8.71
C PRO A 66 6.83 -12.28 9.73
N GLY A 67 5.98 -13.20 9.27
CA GLY A 67 5.07 -13.99 10.10
C GLY A 67 3.87 -13.22 10.65
N LYS A 68 3.70 -11.94 10.29
CA LYS A 68 2.60 -11.10 10.81
C LYS A 68 1.39 -11.11 9.88
N GLY A 69 0.20 -11.08 10.46
CA GLY A 69 -1.08 -10.98 9.76
C GLY A 69 -1.83 -9.69 10.13
N HIS A 70 -3.16 -9.73 10.08
CA HIS A 70 -4.01 -8.57 10.35
C HIS A 70 -4.23 -8.32 11.86
N GLN A 71 -3.18 -7.89 12.56
CA GLN A 71 -3.22 -7.67 14.01
C GLN A 71 -2.55 -6.37 14.42
N VAL A 72 -2.80 -5.95 15.67
CA VAL A 72 -2.01 -4.89 16.32
C VAL A 72 -0.66 -5.48 16.71
N ASP A 73 0.42 -4.97 16.11
CA ASP A 73 1.78 -5.43 16.35
C ASP A 73 2.76 -4.27 16.25
N ASP A 74 3.77 -4.25 17.12
CA ASP A 74 4.79 -3.20 17.15
C ASP A 74 5.54 -3.08 15.82
N GLY A 75 5.68 -4.17 15.05
CA GLY A 75 6.29 -4.13 13.72
C GLY A 75 5.55 -3.23 12.72
N PHE A 76 4.27 -2.96 12.94
CA PHE A 76 3.48 -2.03 12.11
C PHE A 76 3.52 -0.60 12.64
N PHE A 77 3.41 -0.43 13.97
CA PHE A 77 3.19 0.88 14.60
C PHE A 77 4.48 1.56 15.08
N LYS A 78 5.60 0.83 15.15
CA LYS A 78 6.91 1.33 15.57
C LYS A 78 7.99 1.11 14.50
N SER A 79 7.59 0.97 13.24
CA SER A 79 8.52 0.88 12.12
C SER A 79 9.38 2.14 12.05
N THR A 80 10.68 1.99 12.32
CA THR A 80 11.66 3.06 12.15
C THR A 80 11.68 3.57 10.71
N GLU A 81 11.58 2.65 9.75
CA GLU A 81 11.55 2.98 8.32
C GLU A 81 10.38 3.89 7.96
N LEU A 82 9.17 3.59 8.43
CA LEU A 82 7.99 4.41 8.15
C LEU A 82 8.11 5.78 8.81
N ILE A 83 8.63 5.84 10.04
CA ILE A 83 8.85 7.10 10.77
C ILE A 83 9.87 7.97 10.04
N GLU A 84 11.02 7.41 9.66
CA GLU A 84 12.07 8.12 8.91
C GLU A 84 11.57 8.58 7.55
N PHE A 85 10.81 7.74 6.83
CA PHE A 85 10.18 8.11 5.57
C PHE A 85 9.28 9.34 5.73
N MET A 86 8.43 9.37 6.75
CA MET A 86 7.57 10.52 7.02
C MET A 86 8.37 11.78 7.38
N ILE A 87 9.40 11.66 8.22
CA ILE A 87 10.25 12.81 8.61
C ILE A 87 10.94 13.39 7.38
N ASN A 88 11.55 12.54 6.54
CA ASN A 88 12.30 12.97 5.37
C ASN A 88 11.42 13.59 4.26
N ARG A 89 10.10 13.38 4.32
CA ARG A 89 9.13 13.86 3.31
C ARG A 89 8.16 14.91 3.85
N SER A 90 8.29 15.31 5.13
CA SER A 90 7.44 16.32 5.78
C SER A 90 8.09 17.70 5.89
N THR A 91 9.24 17.90 5.25
CA THR A 91 9.88 19.21 5.14
C THR A 91 9.04 20.16 4.27
N PRO A 92 8.84 21.43 4.71
CA PRO A 92 8.07 22.45 3.97
C PRO A 92 8.57 22.75 2.56
#